data_AF-A0A4U6BUA0-F1
#
_entry.id   AF-A0A4U6BUA0-F1
#
_cell.length_a   1.000
_cell.length_b   1.000
_cell.length_c   1.000
_cell.angle_alpha   90.00
_cell.angle_beta   90.00
_cell.angle_gamma   90.00
#
_symmetry.space_group_name_H-M   'P 1'
#
loop_
_entity.id
_entity.type
_entity.pdbx_description
1 polymer ?
#
loop_
_entity_poly.entity_id
_entity_poly.type
_entity_poly.pdbx_seq_one_letter_code
_entity_poly.pdbx_strand_id
1 'polypeptide(L)'
;MGNMPDGVAEPAQEREEVAEAICEIAICIAQIIHEADPGAHRRMNFAAGKVYNRLIGEKHEIAADIVYRFGRALMDRNLFPEGEDPEETEPAT
;
A
#
# COMPACT_ATOMS: atom_id res chain seq x y z
N MET A 1 -38.51 -22.85 -10.11
CA MET A 1 -37.11 -22.39 -10.07
C MET A 1 -37.01 -21.09 -10.84
N GLY A 2 -36.79 -19.96 -10.16
CA GLY A 2 -36.54 -18.68 -10.83
C GLY A 2 -35.08 -18.60 -11.27
N ASN A 3 -34.84 -18.14 -12.49
CA ASN A 3 -33.51 -17.81 -13.01
C ASN A 3 -32.87 -16.77 -12.10
N MET A 4 -31.85 -17.19 -11.33
CA MET A 4 -30.83 -16.28 -10.82
C MET A 4 -30.01 -15.86 -12.04
N PRO A 5 -29.95 -14.57 -12.42
CA PRO A 5 -28.98 -14.16 -13.42
C PRO A 5 -27.60 -14.39 -12.82
N ASP A 6 -26.78 -15.19 -13.48
CA ASP A 6 -25.36 -15.33 -13.16
C ASP A 6 -24.77 -13.92 -12.99
N GLY A 7 -24.23 -13.67 -11.80
CA GLY A 7 -23.86 -12.35 -11.31
C GLY A 7 -22.78 -11.71 -12.17
N VAL A 8 -23.19 -10.83 -13.07
CA VAL A 8 -22.28 -9.88 -13.71
C VAL A 8 -21.96 -8.82 -12.65
N ALA A 9 -20.71 -8.83 -12.16
CA ALA A 9 -20.24 -7.80 -11.24
C ALA A 9 -20.43 -6.42 -11.89
N GLU A 10 -20.87 -5.43 -11.11
CA GLU A 10 -21.03 -4.09 -11.65
C GLU A 10 -19.65 -3.51 -12.04
N PRO A 11 -19.52 -2.74 -13.13
CA PRO A 11 -18.22 -2.23 -13.59
C PRO A 11 -17.43 -1.42 -12.54
N ALA A 12 -18.10 -0.90 -11.52
CA ALA A 12 -17.45 -0.25 -10.38
C ALA A 12 -16.74 -1.25 -9.46
N GLN A 13 -17.37 -2.41 -9.21
CA GLN A 13 -16.80 -3.48 -8.41
C GLN A 13 -15.56 -4.09 -9.09
N GLU A 14 -15.61 -4.36 -10.39
CA GLU A 14 -14.45 -4.86 -11.13
C GLU A 14 -13.26 -3.88 -11.07
N ARG A 15 -13.52 -2.57 -11.15
CA ARG A 15 -12.47 -1.53 -11.05
C ARG A 15 -11.87 -1.47 -9.65
N GLU A 16 -12.68 -1.66 -8.62
CA GLU A 16 -12.22 -1.70 -7.24
C GLU A 16 -11.35 -2.93 -7.00
N GLU A 17 -11.77 -4.11 -7.47
CA GLU A 17 -10.97 -5.35 -7.39
C GLU A 17 -9.61 -5.20 -8.10
N VAL A 18 -9.59 -4.54 -9.26
CA VAL A 18 -8.34 -4.23 -9.97
C VAL A 18 -7.47 -3.25 -9.18
N ALA A 19 -8.06 -2.22 -8.58
CA ALA A 19 -7.33 -1.26 -7.75
C ALA A 19 -6.71 -1.91 -6.51
N GLU A 20 -7.45 -2.80 -5.85
CA GLU A 20 -6.96 -3.62 -4.73
C GLU A 20 -5.81 -4.52 -5.19
N ALA A 21 -5.98 -5.26 -6.28
CA ALA A 21 -4.93 -6.14 -6.81
C ALA A 21 -3.64 -5.38 -7.15
N ILE A 22 -3.74 -4.18 -7.73
CA ILE A 22 -2.59 -3.32 -8.00
C ILE A 22 -1.90 -2.88 -6.71
N CYS A 23 -2.69 -2.50 -5.68
CA CYS A 23 -2.15 -2.10 -4.39
C CYS A 23 -1.42 -3.26 -3.70
N GLU A 24 -2.00 -4.47 -3.72
CA GLU A 24 -1.38 -5.69 -3.17
C GLU A 24 -0.06 -6.03 -3.88
N ILE A 25 -0.04 -5.97 -5.22
CA ILE A 25 1.20 -6.17 -5.99
C ILE A 25 2.27 -5.16 -5.59
N ALA A 26 1.91 -3.88 -5.43
CA ALA A 26 2.84 -2.84 -5.02
C ALA A 26 3.38 -3.08 -3.59
N ILE A 27 2.54 -3.56 -2.67
CA ILE A 27 2.94 -3.92 -1.30
C ILE A 27 3.93 -5.09 -1.33
N CYS A 28 3.65 -6.18 -2.06
CA CYS A 28 4.57 -7.31 -2.19
C CYS A 28 5.95 -6.87 -2.70
N ILE A 29 5.98 -6.01 -3.73
CA ILE A 29 7.24 -5.47 -4.25
C ILE A 29 7.97 -4.64 -3.19
N ALA A 30 7.25 -3.78 -2.48
CA ALA A 30 7.83 -2.96 -1.42
C ALA A 30 8.43 -3.81 -0.29
N GLN A 31 7.78 -4.93 0.09
CA GLN A 31 8.29 -5.85 1.10
C GLN A 31 9.60 -6.52 0.66
N ILE A 32 9.69 -6.98 -0.59
CA ILE A 32 10.94 -7.53 -1.15
C ILE A 32 12.07 -6.49 -1.12
N ILE A 33 11.75 -5.22 -1.44
CA ILE A 33 12.74 -4.14 -1.37
C ILE A 33 13.15 -3.87 0.09
N HIS A 34 12.21 -3.91 1.03
CA HIS A 34 12.46 -3.72 2.47
C HIS A 34 13.43 -4.76 3.04
N GLU A 35 13.34 -6.01 2.60
CA GLU A 35 14.28 -7.06 2.99
C GLU A 35 15.74 -6.72 2.62
N ALA A 36 15.95 -6.03 1.49
CA ALA A 36 17.27 -5.58 1.06
C ALA A 36 17.67 -4.22 1.66
N ASP A 37 16.70 -3.36 1.97
CA ASP A 37 16.89 -2.02 2.54
C ASP A 37 15.73 -1.66 3.49
N PRO A 38 15.91 -1.84 4.81
CA PRO A 38 14.87 -1.55 5.80
C PRO A 38 14.42 -0.08 5.87
N GLY A 39 15.13 0.84 5.21
CA GLY A 39 14.73 2.24 5.11
C GLY A 39 13.91 2.55 3.85
N ALA A 40 13.75 1.60 2.93
CA ALA A 40 13.10 1.83 1.65
C ALA A 40 11.62 2.21 1.80
N HIS A 41 10.88 1.54 2.69
CA HIS A 41 9.45 1.81 2.88
C HIS A 41 9.17 3.27 3.26
N ARG A 42 10.00 3.88 4.13
CA ARG A 42 9.89 5.31 4.50
C ARG A 42 10.12 6.24 3.30
N ARG A 43 11.13 5.95 2.48
CA ARG A 43 11.41 6.74 1.26
C ARG A 43 10.30 6.59 0.22
N MET A 44 9.76 5.37 0.07
CA MET A 44 8.62 5.09 -0.78
C MET A 44 7.36 5.80 -0.29
N ASN A 45 7.11 5.86 1.02
CA ASN A 45 5.97 6.57 1.60
C ASN A 45 6.04 8.08 1.30
N PHE A 46 7.22 8.67 1.47
CA PHE A 46 7.44 10.07 1.10
C PHE A 46 7.22 10.32 -0.41
N ALA A 47 7.68 9.41 -1.26
CA ALA A 47 7.44 9.48 -2.70
C ALA A 47 5.93 9.35 -3.04
N ALA A 48 5.22 8.42 -2.40
CA ALA A 48 3.78 8.23 -2.55
C ALA A 48 3.01 9.50 -2.17
N GLY A 49 3.37 10.19 -1.08
CA GLY A 49 2.76 11.46 -0.71
C GLY A 49 2.91 12.57 -1.77
N LYS A 50 4.08 12.67 -2.42
CA LYS A 50 4.29 13.60 -3.53
C LYS A 50 3.42 13.25 -4.74
N VAL A 51 3.35 11.95 -5.08
CA VAL A 51 2.54 11.47 -6.21
C VAL A 51 1.05 11.70 -5.94
N TYR A 52 0.58 11.41 -4.73
CA TYR A 52 -0.78 11.69 -4.28
C TYR A 52 -1.14 13.16 -4.47
N ASN A 53 -0.32 14.08 -3.95
CA ASN A 53 -0.57 15.52 -4.06
C ASN A 53 -0.62 16.02 -5.51
N ARG A 54 0.19 15.44 -6.40
CA ARG A 54 0.12 15.73 -7.83
C ARG A 54 -1.21 15.24 -8.43
N LEU A 55 -1.57 13.97 -8.20
CA LEU A 55 -2.76 13.35 -8.77
C LEU A 55 -4.05 14.02 -8.29
N ILE A 56 -4.15 14.39 -7.01
CA ILE A 56 -5.32 15.09 -6.49
C ILE A 56 -5.44 16.50 -7.07
N GLY A 57 -4.30 17.19 -7.27
CA GLY A 57 -4.27 18.50 -7.94
C GLY A 57 -4.71 18.42 -9.42
N GLU A 58 -4.43 17.30 -10.08
CA GLU A 58 -4.84 17.00 -11.45
C GLU A 58 -6.26 16.39 -11.55
N LYS A 59 -6.97 16.24 -10.43
CA LYS A 59 -8.32 15.62 -10.33
C LYS A 59 -8.35 14.15 -10.76
N HIS A 60 -7.25 13.43 -10.61
CA HIS A 60 -7.17 11.98 -10.81
C HIS A 60 -7.50 11.24 -9.51
N GLU A 61 -8.74 11.37 -9.03
CA GLU A 61 -9.15 10.93 -7.69
C GLU A 61 -8.94 9.44 -7.43
N ILE A 62 -9.30 8.56 -8.38
CA ILE A 62 -9.12 7.11 -8.24
C ILE A 62 -7.63 6.74 -8.14
N ALA A 63 -6.79 7.35 -8.99
CA ALA A 63 -5.35 7.09 -8.94
C ALA A 63 -4.71 7.63 -7.65
N ALA A 64 -5.17 8.79 -7.17
CA ALA A 64 -4.74 9.35 -5.90
C ALA A 64 -5.12 8.42 -4.74
N ASP A 65 -6.34 7.88 -4.74
CA ASP A 65 -6.79 6.94 -3.71
C ASP A 65 -5.93 5.67 -3.65
N ILE A 66 -5.61 5.06 -4.81
CA ILE A 66 -4.70 3.90 -4.87
C ILE A 66 -3.33 4.23 -4.27
N VAL A 67 -2.76 5.38 -4.64
CA VAL A 67 -1.45 5.80 -4.12
C VAL A 67 -1.51 6.11 -2.62
N TYR A 68 -2.62 6.63 -2.13
CA TYR A 68 -2.84 6.87 -0.72
C TYR A 68 -2.92 5.57 0.08
N ARG A 69 -3.68 4.57 -0.41
CA ARG A 69 -3.76 3.23 0.20
C ARG A 69 -2.39 2.58 0.28
N PHE A 70 -1.63 2.61 -0.81
CA PHE A 70 -0.25 2.13 -0.82
C PHE A 70 0.63 2.88 0.18
N GLY A 71 0.58 4.21 0.19
CA GLY A 71 1.32 5.05 1.14
C GLY A 71 1.02 4.69 2.60
N ARG A 72 -0.25 4.45 2.94
CA ARG A 72 -0.65 4.01 4.28
C ARG A 72 -0.07 2.62 4.61
N ALA A 73 -0.12 1.67 3.68
CA ALA A 73 0.40 0.32 3.90
C ALA A 73 1.91 0.32 4.22
N LEU A 74 2.69 1.23 3.61
CA LEU A 74 4.12 1.40 3.89
C LEU A 74 4.44 1.82 5.34
N MET A 75 3.44 2.25 6.10
CA MET A 75 3.57 2.63 7.52
C MET A 75 3.09 1.52 8.47
N ASP A 76 2.59 0.40 7.94
CA ASP A 76 2.16 -0.75 8.74
C ASP A 76 3.39 -1.54 9.21
N ARG A 77 3.61 -1.57 10.53
CA ARG A 77 4.73 -2.27 11.16
C ARG A 77 4.65 -3.79 11.07
N ASN A 78 3.47 -4.35 10.80
CA ASN A 78 3.33 -5.77 10.53
C ASN A 78 3.82 -6.13 9.12
N LEU A 79 3.66 -5.21 8.16
CA LEU A 79 4.13 -5.39 6.79
C LEU A 79 5.60 -4.99 6.62
N PHE A 80 6.03 -3.96 7.35
CA PHE A 80 7.37 -3.37 7.32
C PHE A 80 7.92 -3.25 8.74
N PRO A 81 8.41 -4.36 9.33
CA PRO A 81 9.00 -4.32 10.65
C PRO A 81 10.30 -3.51 10.62
N GLU A 82 10.37 -2.51 11.50
CA GLU A 82 11.61 -1.81 11.83
C GLU A 82 12.25 -2.64 12.96
N GLY A 83 13.50 -3.11 12.77
CA GLY A 83 14.19 -3.91 13.79
C GLY A 83 14.25 -3.14 15.12
N GLU A 84 14.18 -3.86 16.25
CA GLU A 84 14.44 -3.27 17.57
C GLU A 84 15.78 -2.53 17.51
N ASP A 85 15.78 -1.25 17.89
CA ASP A 85 17.00 -0.47 17.96
C ASP A 85 17.92 -1.19 18.96
N PRO A 86 19.14 -1.62 18.57
CA PRO A 86 20.03 -2.36 19.47
C PRO A 86 20.45 -1.54 20.71
N GLU A 87 20.07 -0.27 20.80
CA GLU A 87 20.28 0.60 21.96
C GLU A 87 19.24 0.42 23.10
N GLU A 88 18.15 -0.34 22.91
CA GLU A 88 17.18 -0.63 23.99
C GLU A 88 17.49 -1.90 24.79
N THR A 89 18.54 -2.65 24.43
CA THR A 89 19.13 -3.66 25.33
C THR A 89 20.00 -2.97 26.37
N GLU A 90 19.39 -2.47 27.44
CA GLU A 90 20.11 -2.07 28.65
C GLU A 90 21.06 -3.21 29.08
N PRO A 91 22.34 -2.93 29.40
CA PRO A 91 23.21 -3.95 29.94
C PRO A 91 22.68 -4.34 31.32
N ALA A 92 22.27 -5.60 31.47
CA ALA A 92 21.92 -6.18 32.75
C ALA A 92 23.07 -5.97 33.75
N THR A 93 22.85 -5.08 34.72
CA THR A 93 23.71 -4.91 35.91
C THR A 93 23.43 -5.99 36.94
#